data_AF-A0A2D7X424-F1
#
_entry.id   AF-A0A2D7X424-F1
#
_cell.length_a   1.000
_cell.length_b   1.000
_cell.length_c   1.000
_cell.angle_alpha   90.00
_cell.angle_beta   90.00
_cell.angle_gamma   90.00
#
_symmetry.space_group_name_H-M   'P 1'
#
loop_
_entity.id
_entity.type
_entity.pdbx_description
1 polymer ?
#
loop_
_entity_poly.entity_id
_entity_poly.type
_entity_poly.pdbx_seq_one_letter_code
_entity_poly.pdbx_strand_id
1 'polypeptide(L)'
;MGNGFDLHEMENTEVGSVTIDGAEIQTFTYTLTGVHIQSITAGTTGFMGGDSGHGGRTYLKIKDHGSTDLKIKNPKSGLFEETSSIEISLGGDAELNSTIALLEYAVKVLKSQTKLEVGL
;
A
#
# COMPACT_ATOMS: atom_id res chain seq x y z
N MET A 1 -20.36 -10.15 0.70
CA MET A 1 -20.23 -10.83 2.00
C MET A 1 -18.92 -11.60 1.93
N GLY A 2 -17.79 -10.92 2.03
CA GLY A 2 -17.14 -10.59 3.29
C GLY A 2 -15.68 -11.00 3.10
N ASN A 3 -14.91 -10.19 2.36
CA ASN A 3 -13.48 -10.40 2.12
C ASN A 3 -12.72 -9.97 3.40
N GLY A 4 -13.15 -10.52 4.53
CA GLY A 4 -12.61 -10.17 5.83
C GLY A 4 -11.11 -10.43 5.82
N PHE A 5 -10.34 -9.41 6.19
CA PHE A 5 -8.96 -9.53 6.62
C PHE A 5 -8.78 -10.83 7.40
N ASP A 6 -7.85 -11.68 6.97
CA ASP A 6 -7.59 -12.94 7.65
C ASP A 6 -7.00 -12.63 9.04
N LEU A 7 -7.46 -13.34 10.08
CA LEU A 7 -7.01 -13.13 11.45
C LEU A 7 -5.49 -13.38 11.59
N HIS A 8 -4.92 -14.24 10.75
CA HIS A 8 -3.47 -14.46 10.67
C HIS A 8 -2.69 -13.27 10.07
N GLU A 9 -3.32 -12.44 9.24
CA GLU A 9 -2.71 -11.19 8.74
C GLU A 9 -2.59 -10.16 9.87
N MET A 10 -3.51 -10.18 10.85
CA MET A 10 -3.48 -9.26 12.00
C MET A 10 -2.42 -9.63 13.04
N GLU A 11 -2.04 -10.91 13.18
CA GLU A 11 -1.00 -11.35 14.14
C GLU A 11 0.39 -10.78 13.81
N ASN A 12 0.66 -10.51 12.53
CA ASN A 12 1.93 -9.91 12.05
C ASN A 12 1.77 -8.42 11.67
N THR A 13 0.70 -7.78 12.14
CA THR A 13 0.43 -6.37 11.85
C THR A 13 0.90 -5.48 12.99
N GLU A 14 1.88 -4.62 12.72
CA GLU A 14 2.29 -3.55 13.62
C GLU A 14 1.42 -2.30 13.39
N VAL A 15 0.90 -1.71 14.47
CA VAL A 15 0.15 -0.46 14.41
C VAL A 15 1.08 0.71 14.64
N GLY A 16 0.99 1.73 13.79
CA GLY A 16 1.75 2.98 13.91
C GLY A 16 0.90 4.19 13.57
N SER A 17 1.55 5.34 13.40
CA SER A 17 0.94 6.52 12.83
C SER A 17 1.90 7.30 11.93
N VAL A 18 1.34 8.09 11.02
CA VAL A 18 2.06 9.04 10.18
C VAL A 18 1.27 10.34 10.09
N THR A 19 1.97 11.48 10.04
CA THR A 19 1.34 12.78 9.81
C THR A 19 1.56 13.21 8.36
N ILE A 20 0.48 13.49 7.64
CA ILE A 20 0.48 13.96 6.25
C ILE A 20 -0.38 15.21 6.17
N ASP A 21 0.19 16.32 5.70
CA ASP A 21 -0.50 17.62 5.58
C ASP A 21 -1.23 18.05 6.88
N GLY A 22 -0.69 17.68 8.04
CA GLY A 22 -1.28 17.97 9.35
C GLY A 22 -2.35 16.99 9.82
N ALA A 23 -2.75 16.02 9.00
CA ALA A 23 -3.63 14.92 9.41
C ALA A 23 -2.84 13.75 9.97
N GLU A 24 -3.24 13.25 11.15
CA GLU A 24 -2.69 12.01 11.72
C GLU A 24 -3.45 10.80 11.17
N ILE A 25 -2.71 9.84 10.64
CA ILE A 25 -3.22 8.61 10.04
C ILE A 25 -2.72 7.44 10.88
N GLN A 26 -3.63 6.62 11.42
CA GLN A 26 -3.26 5.31 11.94
C GLN A 26 -2.85 4.41 10.78
N THR A 27 -1.70 3.77 10.92
CA THR A 27 -1.15 2.88 9.91
C THR A 27 -1.05 1.46 10.43
N PHE A 28 -1.18 0.51 9.51
CA PHE A 28 -1.05 -0.91 9.75
C PHE A 28 0.07 -1.43 8.86
N THR A 29 1.09 -2.06 9.46
CA THR A 29 2.25 -2.60 8.76
C THR A 29 2.24 -4.10 8.83
N TYR A 30 2.11 -4.77 7.69
CA TYR A 30 2.28 -6.21 7.57
C TYR A 30 3.68 -6.52 7.05
N THR A 31 4.41 -7.40 7.74
CA THR A 31 5.75 -7.85 7.33
C THR A 31 5.73 -9.31 6.91
N LEU A 32 6.12 -9.57 5.66
CA LEU A 32 6.33 -10.92 5.14
C LEU A 32 7.79 -11.33 5.38
N THR A 33 8.00 -12.48 6.01
CA THR A 33 9.32 -13.06 6.25
C THR A 33 9.49 -14.34 5.44
N GLY A 34 10.62 -14.46 4.75
CA GLY A 34 10.96 -15.63 3.92
C GLY A 34 12.41 -15.55 3.45
N VAL A 35 12.67 -16.00 2.21
CA VAL A 35 13.99 -15.82 1.56
C VAL A 35 14.36 -14.34 1.35
N HIS A 36 13.37 -13.45 1.44
CA HIS A 36 13.50 -12.00 1.55
C HIS A 36 12.57 -11.50 2.66
N ILE A 37 12.81 -10.28 3.16
CA ILE A 37 11.99 -9.64 4.19
C ILE A 37 11.48 -8.31 3.64
N GLN A 38 10.15 -8.20 3.51
CA GLN A 38 9.49 -7.03 2.96
C GLN A 38 8.26 -6.69 3.77
N SER A 39 7.98 -5.40 3.94
CA SER A 39 6.74 -4.95 4.58
C SER A 39 5.93 -4.03 3.67
N ILE A 40 4.62 -4.03 3.91
CA ILE A 40 3.69 -3.03 3.38
C ILE A 40 3.00 -2.34 4.55
N THR A 41 2.98 -1.01 4.51
CA THR A 41 2.27 -0.16 5.48
C THR A 41 1.18 0.60 4.75
N ALA A 42 -0.04 0.57 5.27
CA ALA A 42 -1.15 1.34 4.72
C ALA A 42 -1.96 2.03 5.83
N GLY A 43 -2.58 3.15 5.50
CA GLY A 43 -3.47 3.86 6.40
C GLY A 43 -4.27 4.95 5.69
N THR A 44 -5.43 5.30 6.24
CA THR A 44 -6.23 6.42 5.73
C THR A 44 -7.03 7.08 6.86
N THR A 45 -7.33 8.37 6.71
CA THR A 45 -8.33 9.05 7.55
C THR A 45 -9.78 8.69 7.17
N GLY A 46 -9.98 7.88 6.12
CA GLY A 46 -11.29 7.53 5.57
C GLY A 46 -11.87 8.61 4.65
N PHE A 47 -13.11 8.39 4.20
CA PHE A 47 -13.86 9.36 3.41
C PHE A 47 -14.32 10.53 4.28
N MET A 48 -13.85 11.73 3.97
CA MET A 48 -14.15 12.96 4.72
C MET A 48 -14.95 13.99 3.91
N GLY A 49 -15.21 13.69 2.63
CA GLY A 49 -15.88 14.55 1.66
C GLY A 49 -14.91 15.48 0.92
N GLY A 50 -15.09 15.63 -0.39
CA GLY A 50 -14.38 16.63 -1.20
C GLY A 50 -13.09 16.15 -1.87
N ASP A 51 -12.36 17.14 -2.42
CA ASP A 51 -11.10 16.97 -3.16
C ASP A 51 -9.88 17.01 -2.21
N SER A 52 -8.65 17.03 -2.74
CA SER A 52 -7.42 17.05 -1.92
C SER A 52 -7.35 18.18 -0.88
N GLY A 53 -8.10 19.28 -1.05
CA GLY A 53 -8.15 20.38 -0.07
C GLY A 53 -9.03 20.11 1.15
N HIS A 54 -10.06 19.26 1.03
CA HIS A 54 -11.07 19.03 2.07
C HIS A 54 -11.28 17.54 2.43
N GLY A 55 -10.89 16.64 1.53
CA GLY A 55 -11.03 15.20 1.68
C GLY A 55 -9.88 14.56 2.44
N GLY A 56 -10.00 13.24 2.63
CA GLY A 56 -9.09 12.49 3.50
C GLY A 56 -7.64 12.42 3.02
N ARG A 57 -6.81 11.71 3.79
CA ARG A 57 -5.45 11.34 3.42
C ARG A 57 -5.30 9.82 3.38
N THR A 58 -4.49 9.36 2.44
CA THR A 58 -4.15 7.95 2.24
C THR A 58 -2.64 7.82 2.19
N TYR A 59 -2.11 6.82 2.87
CA TYR A 59 -0.70 6.50 2.91
C TYR A 59 -0.47 5.04 2.51
N LEU A 60 0.55 4.82 1.70
CA LEU A 60 1.06 3.50 1.34
C LEU A 60 2.59 3.51 1.35
N LYS A 61 3.20 2.50 1.95
CA LYS A 61 4.65 2.30 1.92
C LYS A 61 5.01 0.84 1.68
N ILE A 62 5.95 0.60 0.77
CA ILE A 62 6.61 -0.68 0.59
C ILE A 62 8.05 -0.52 1.04
N LYS A 63 8.55 -1.43 1.88
CA LYS A 63 9.91 -1.35 2.42
C LYS A 63 10.62 -2.70 2.37
N ASP A 64 11.85 -2.69 1.88
CA ASP A 64 12.78 -3.79 2.02
C ASP A 64 13.45 -3.75 3.39
N HIS A 65 13.52 -4.91 4.05
CA HIS A 65 14.28 -5.11 5.29
C HIS A 65 15.42 -6.12 5.12
N GLY A 66 15.55 -6.71 3.93
CA GLY A 66 16.65 -7.59 3.58
C GLY A 66 16.33 -8.48 2.38
N SER A 67 17.24 -8.51 1.42
CA SER A 67 17.23 -9.42 0.27
C SER A 67 16.03 -9.25 -0.69
N THR A 68 15.31 -8.12 -0.65
CA THR A 68 14.28 -7.81 -1.65
C THR A 68 14.90 -7.04 -2.83
N ASP A 69 14.69 -7.52 -4.07
CA ASP A 69 15.05 -6.75 -5.26
C ASP A 69 13.99 -5.66 -5.54
N LEU A 70 14.12 -4.53 -4.84
CA LEU A 70 13.22 -3.39 -4.96
C LEU A 70 13.86 -2.27 -5.78
N LYS A 71 13.25 -1.94 -6.91
CA LYS A 71 13.69 -0.84 -7.78
C LYS A 71 12.51 0.07 -8.12
N ILE A 72 12.76 1.37 -8.12
CA ILE A 72 11.80 2.39 -8.56
C ILE A 72 12.25 2.97 -9.90
N LYS A 73 11.30 3.13 -10.82
CA LYS A 73 11.59 3.81 -12.09
C LYS A 73 11.46 5.30 -11.92
N ASN A 74 12.53 6.05 -12.16
CA ASN A 74 12.46 7.50 -12.24
C ASN A 74 11.92 7.91 -13.62
N PRO A 75 10.76 8.59 -13.73
CA PRO A 75 10.17 8.93 -15.02
C PRO A 75 11.04 9.86 -15.88
N LYS A 76 11.91 10.67 -15.25
CA LYS A 76 12.79 11.60 -15.97
C LYS A 76 14.01 10.91 -16.57
N SER A 77 14.60 9.96 -15.83
CA SER A 77 15.76 9.19 -16.34
C SER A 77 15.32 8.01 -17.21
N GLY A 78 14.11 7.50 -17.01
CA GLY A 78 13.59 6.31 -17.68
C GLY A 78 14.22 5.00 -17.19
N LEU A 79 15.05 5.06 -16.15
CA LEU A 79 15.78 3.91 -15.59
C LEU A 79 15.18 3.47 -14.26
N PHE A 80 15.35 2.17 -13.97
CA PHE A 80 15.08 1.61 -12.65
C PHE A 80 16.30 1.78 -11.76
N GLU A 81 16.08 2.33 -10.57
CA GLU A 81 17.10 2.60 -9.56
C GLU A 81 16.75 1.81 -8.30
N GLU A 82 17.74 1.18 -7.67
CA GLU A 82 17.55 0.46 -6.41
C GLU A 82 17.10 1.40 -5.30
N THR A 83 16.16 0.92 -4.47
CA THR A 83 15.68 1.66 -3.31
C THR A 83 15.35 0.71 -2.17
N SER A 84 15.50 1.17 -0.93
CA SER A 84 15.06 0.45 0.26
C SER A 84 13.58 0.66 0.57
N SER A 85 12.93 1.67 -0.03
CA SER A 85 11.49 1.90 0.18
C SER A 85 10.85 2.79 -0.89
N ILE A 86 9.52 2.67 -1.00
CA ILE A 86 8.65 3.52 -1.81
C ILE A 86 7.53 4.01 -0.88
N GLU A 87 7.31 5.32 -0.81
CA GLU A 87 6.24 5.94 -0.01
C GLU A 87 5.32 6.77 -0.90
N ILE A 88 4.01 6.64 -0.71
CA ILE A 88 2.97 7.28 -1.51
C ILE A 88 1.97 7.92 -0.57
N SER A 89 1.69 9.20 -0.81
CA SER A 89 0.64 9.98 -0.16
C SER A 89 -0.37 10.43 -1.21
N LEU A 90 -1.65 10.31 -0.89
CA LEU A 90 -2.76 10.75 -1.74
C LEU A 90 -3.76 11.53 -0.90
N GLY A 91 -4.27 12.63 -1.45
CA GLY A 91 -5.23 13.49 -0.76
C GLY A 91 -6.53 13.59 -1.53
N GLY A 92 -7.65 13.42 -0.81
CA GLY A 92 -9.00 13.46 -1.36
C GLY A 92 -9.70 12.09 -1.36
N ASP A 93 -11.02 12.15 -1.31
CA ASP A 93 -11.87 10.95 -1.32
C ASP A 93 -11.84 10.25 -2.68
N ALA A 94 -11.73 11.03 -3.75
CA ALA A 94 -11.64 10.52 -5.11
C ALA A 94 -10.35 9.70 -5.30
N GLU A 95 -9.23 10.19 -4.79
CA GLU A 95 -7.92 9.55 -4.84
C GLU A 95 -7.89 8.28 -3.98
N LEU A 96 -8.48 8.30 -2.78
CA LEU A 96 -8.64 7.10 -1.95
C LEU A 96 -9.45 6.02 -2.69
N ASN A 97 -10.65 6.37 -3.18
CA ASN A 97 -11.54 5.43 -3.86
C ASN A 97 -10.90 4.84 -5.13
N SER A 98 -10.31 5.70 -5.98
CA SER A 98 -9.67 5.26 -7.21
C SER A 98 -8.42 4.41 -6.95
N THR A 99 -7.63 4.74 -5.93
CA THR A 99 -6.42 3.97 -5.59
C THR A 99 -6.76 2.58 -5.05
N ILE A 100 -7.80 2.45 -4.22
CA ILE A 100 -8.29 1.13 -3.80
C ILE A 100 -8.62 0.29 -5.03
N ALA A 101 -9.43 0.83 -5.96
CA ALA A 101 -9.81 0.11 -7.17
C ALA A 101 -8.61 -0.28 -8.06
N LEU A 102 -7.62 0.61 -8.20
CA LEU A 102 -6.41 0.34 -8.97
C LEU A 102 -5.52 -0.73 -8.33
N LEU A 103 -5.36 -0.72 -7.00
CA LEU A 103 -4.59 -1.73 -6.28
C LEU A 103 -5.27 -3.11 -6.36
N GLU A 104 -6.58 -3.18 -6.18
CA GLU A 104 -7.35 -4.41 -6.37
C GLU A 104 -7.18 -4.98 -7.79
N TYR A 105 -7.23 -4.12 -8.80
CA TYR A 105 -6.99 -4.53 -10.18
C TYR A 105 -5.56 -5.03 -10.40
N ALA A 106 -4.55 -4.34 -9.86
CA ALA A 106 -3.15 -4.77 -9.93
C ALA A 106 -2.97 -6.16 -9.30
N VAL A 107 -3.54 -6.41 -8.12
CA VAL A 107 -3.53 -7.73 -7.47
C VAL A 107 -4.17 -8.80 -8.36
N LYS A 108 -5.32 -8.51 -8.97
CA LYS A 108 -5.99 -9.44 -9.91
C LYS A 108 -5.08 -9.81 -11.09
N VAL A 109 -4.43 -8.82 -11.71
CA VAL A 109 -3.50 -9.04 -12.83
C VAL A 109 -2.32 -9.93 -12.40
N LEU A 110 -1.65 -9.60 -11.28
CA LEU A 110 -0.50 -10.37 -10.78
C LEU A 110 -0.88 -11.83 -10.45
N LYS A 111 -2.02 -12.05 -9.79
CA LYS A 111 -2.55 -13.40 -9.52
C LYS A 111 -2.84 -14.17 -10.82
N SER A 112 -3.49 -13.54 -11.80
CA SER A 112 -3.82 -14.18 -13.08
C SER A 112 -2.59 -14.67 -13.87
N GLN A 113 -1.47 -13.97 -13.78
CA GLN A 113 -0.24 -14.28 -14.53
C GLN A 113 0.64 -15.33 -13.86
N THR A 114 0.49 -15.53 -12.55
CA THR A 114 1.24 -16.53 -11.76
C THR A 114 0.63 -17.92 -11.82
N LYS A 115 -0.49 -18.11 -12.55
CA LYS A 115 -1.33 -19.32 -12.52
C LYS A 115 -1.81 -19.70 -11.11
N LEU A 116 -1.73 -18.77 -10.16
CA LEU A 116 -2.45 -18.90 -8.90
C LEU A 116 -3.94 -18.79 -9.26
N GLU A 117 -4.69 -19.87 -9.05
CA GLU A 117 -6.12 -19.88 -9.34
C GLU A 117 -6.79 -18.70 -8.63
N VAL A 118 -7.55 -17.93 -9.40
CA VAL A 118 -8.38 -16.85 -8.87
C VAL A 118 -9.57 -17.54 -8.18
N GLY A 119 -9.39 -17.93 -6.92
CA GLY A 119 -10.50 -18.26 -6.04
C GLY A 119 -11.29 -16.98 -5.79
N LEU A 120 -12.37 -16.79 -6.56
CA LEU A 120 -13.41 -15.80 -6.32
C LEU A 120 -14.39 -16.31 -5.27
#